data_AF-A0A1J0R938-F1
#
_entry.id   AF-A0A1J0R938-F1
#
_cell.length_a   1.000
_cell.length_b   1.000
_cell.length_c   1.000
_cell.angle_alpha   90.00
_cell.angle_beta   90.00
_cell.angle_gamma   90.00
#
_symmetry.space_group_name_H-M   'P 1'
#
loop_
_entity.id
_entity.type
_entity.pdbx_description
1 polymer ?
#
loop_
_entity_poly.entity_id
_entity_poly.type
_entity_poly.pdbx_seq_one_letter_code
_entity_poly.pdbx_strand_id
1 'polypeptide(L)'
;MDDFLHMLEKSDSANNGCLLQEAATSQAPGRENTKIGSTECSLQPPNPTPMKAQRKHITTAGYRNLVHTQSAGNAVTGKTGTQQCKLLIAHNTNGFSEAGSQPRAFALLAGYLEIKNTDTPPTTAEAAQLINLANKATKPWAMAHDATAKILKASDSRITNQTGKPSERNALFNAAQATIKKLGNTPEQSIATKTLKGIFGADEKEKNDDTEAELNSEIIPQVVAALTKDTPLGSIDNLQILYGILTYYEWQAAEVIAKLKQGASISRKKHGTKKRLHNAGKTGLQTRYGM
;
A
#
# COMPACT_ATOMS: atom_id res chain seq x y z
N MET A 1 -15.56 -20.60 6.81
CA MET A 1 -14.63 -21.57 7.45
C MET A 1 -15.01 -21.68 8.91
N ASP A 2 -15.06 -20.55 9.60
CA ASP A 2 -15.40 -20.43 11.02
C ASP A 2 -16.73 -21.11 11.38
N ASP A 3 -17.81 -20.87 10.62
CA ASP A 3 -19.12 -21.50 10.87
C ASP A 3 -19.07 -23.03 10.86
N PHE A 4 -18.35 -23.62 9.90
CA PHE A 4 -18.25 -25.07 9.80
C PHE A 4 -17.40 -25.64 10.93
N LEU A 5 -16.27 -24.99 11.26
CA LEU A 5 -15.45 -25.38 12.41
C LEU A 5 -16.23 -25.25 13.72
N HIS A 6 -17.07 -24.22 13.87
CA HIS A 6 -17.95 -24.05 15.02
C HIS A 6 -18.99 -25.18 15.12
N MET A 7 -19.59 -25.56 14.00
CA MET A 7 -20.50 -26.70 13.96
C MET A 7 -19.79 -28.01 14.36
N LEU A 8 -18.58 -28.27 13.85
CA LEU A 8 -17.81 -29.45 14.25
C LEU A 8 -17.44 -29.42 15.74
N GLU A 9 -17.09 -28.25 16.28
CA GLU A 9 -16.80 -28.07 17.70
C GLU A 9 -18.02 -28.37 18.58
N LYS A 10 -19.22 -27.97 18.15
CA LYS A 10 -20.48 -28.19 18.88
C LYS A 10 -21.10 -29.57 18.68
N SER A 11 -20.60 -30.34 17.72
CA SER A 11 -21.10 -31.67 17.41
C SER A 11 -20.39 -32.71 18.28
N ASP A 12 -20.75 -32.70 19.56
CA ASP A 12 -20.08 -33.44 20.62
C ASP A 12 -21.08 -34.16 21.54
N SER A 13 -20.82 -35.43 21.82
CA SER A 13 -21.52 -36.27 22.80
C SER A 13 -20.67 -37.49 23.18
N ALA A 14 -21.17 -38.35 24.06
CA ALA A 14 -20.46 -39.56 24.51
C ALA A 14 -19.93 -40.47 23.37
N ASN A 15 -20.60 -40.51 22.22
CA ASN A 15 -20.21 -41.34 21.06
C ASN A 15 -20.07 -40.54 19.74
N ASN A 16 -20.17 -39.20 19.79
CA ASN A 16 -19.98 -38.35 18.63
C ASN A 16 -18.93 -37.28 18.93
N GLY A 17 -17.91 -37.17 18.08
CA GLY A 17 -16.87 -36.16 18.21
C GLY A 17 -16.33 -35.77 16.85
N CYS A 18 -16.52 -34.50 16.48
CA CYS A 18 -16.18 -33.98 15.14
C CYS A 18 -14.88 -33.17 15.07
N LEU A 19 -14.34 -32.76 16.21
CA LEU A 19 -12.95 -32.28 16.35
C LEU A 19 -12.21 -33.21 17.31
N LEU A 20 -11.19 -33.89 16.81
CA LEU A 20 -10.41 -34.87 17.57
C LEU A 20 -9.02 -34.32 17.89
N GLN A 21 -8.42 -34.80 18.99
CA GLN A 21 -7.02 -34.54 19.28
C GLN A 21 -6.14 -35.40 18.36
N GLU A 22 -5.00 -34.84 17.91
CA GLU A 22 -4.05 -35.55 17.04
C GLU A 22 -3.64 -36.90 17.66
N ALA A 23 -3.72 -37.97 16.85
CA ALA A 23 -3.43 -39.35 17.22
C ALA A 23 -4.29 -39.99 18.34
N ALA A 24 -5.29 -39.29 18.86
CA ALA A 24 -6.21 -39.81 19.86
C ALA A 24 -7.51 -40.34 19.23
N THR A 25 -8.13 -41.34 19.88
CA THR A 25 -9.53 -41.74 19.63
C THR A 25 -10.53 -40.88 20.42
N SER A 26 -10.02 -39.94 21.22
CA SER A 26 -10.78 -39.02 22.04
C SER A 26 -10.93 -37.66 21.38
N GLN A 27 -11.98 -36.95 21.78
CA GLN A 27 -12.28 -35.60 21.35
C GLN A 27 -11.13 -34.63 21.69
N ALA A 28 -11.03 -33.55 20.92
CA ALA A 28 -10.20 -32.41 21.26
C ALA A 28 -10.64 -31.81 22.62
N PRO A 29 -9.71 -31.22 23.40
CA PRO A 29 -10.09 -30.49 24.60
C PRO A 29 -11.12 -29.40 24.30
N GLY A 30 -12.01 -29.15 25.25
CA GLY A 30 -13.02 -28.09 25.15
C GLY A 30 -12.38 -26.72 24.90
N ARG A 31 -13.18 -25.81 24.34
CA ARG A 31 -12.74 -24.44 24.07
C ARG A 31 -12.40 -23.71 25.36
N GLU A 32 -11.22 -23.11 25.39
CA GLU A 32 -10.78 -22.18 26.43
C GLU A 32 -10.52 -20.82 25.80
N ASN A 33 -11.44 -19.87 26.02
CA ASN A 33 -11.43 -18.57 25.37
C ASN A 33 -11.37 -18.69 23.83
N THR A 34 -10.28 -18.22 23.23
CA THR A 34 -10.05 -18.26 21.79
C THR A 34 -9.33 -19.52 21.31
N LYS A 35 -9.10 -20.51 22.18
CA LYS A 35 -8.34 -21.72 21.85
C LYS A 35 -9.20 -22.97 21.83
N ILE A 36 -8.83 -23.92 20.98
CA ILE A 36 -9.28 -25.32 21.04
C ILE A 36 -8.05 -26.15 21.39
N GLY A 37 -8.03 -26.74 22.59
CA GLY A 37 -6.81 -27.28 23.18
C GLY A 37 -5.72 -26.20 23.27
N SER A 38 -4.53 -26.48 22.72
CA SER A 38 -3.42 -25.52 22.69
C SER A 38 -3.41 -24.60 21.47
N THR A 39 -4.33 -24.78 20.51
CA THR A 39 -4.32 -24.09 19.21
C THR A 39 -5.22 -22.86 19.23
N GLU A 40 -4.68 -21.72 18.79
CA GLU A 40 -5.44 -20.47 18.60
C GLU A 40 -6.48 -20.64 17.48
N CYS A 41 -7.75 -20.45 17.81
CA CYS A 41 -8.90 -20.69 16.93
C CYS A 41 -10.13 -19.90 17.41
N SER A 42 -10.13 -18.57 17.29
CA SER A 42 -11.18 -17.70 17.83
C SER A 42 -12.56 -17.90 17.20
N LEU A 43 -12.61 -18.42 15.95
CA LEU A 43 -13.83 -18.55 15.12
C LEU A 43 -14.66 -17.26 15.04
N GLN A 44 -14.00 -16.12 15.19
CA GLN A 44 -14.59 -14.80 15.15
C GLN A 44 -13.67 -13.87 14.38
N PRO A 45 -14.22 -13.00 13.50
CA PRO A 45 -13.45 -11.96 12.86
C PRO A 45 -12.77 -11.07 13.91
N PRO A 46 -11.47 -10.74 13.75
CA PRO A 46 -10.81 -9.81 14.66
C PRO A 46 -11.34 -8.39 14.47
N ASN A 47 -11.27 -7.57 15.53
CA ASN A 47 -11.51 -6.14 15.40
C ASN A 47 -10.46 -5.53 14.46
N PRO A 48 -10.86 -4.74 13.45
CA PRO A 48 -9.92 -4.16 12.50
C PRO A 48 -9.09 -3.08 13.19
N THR A 49 -7.85 -3.42 13.54
CA THR A 49 -6.84 -2.48 14.04
C THR A 49 -5.62 -2.51 13.12
N PRO A 50 -4.92 -1.37 12.92
CA PRO A 50 -3.69 -1.35 12.13
C PRO A 50 -2.65 -2.29 12.73
N MET A 51 -2.27 -3.32 11.97
CA MET A 51 -1.26 -4.29 12.39
C MET A 51 -0.41 -4.71 11.19
N LYS A 52 0.87 -4.97 11.43
CA LYS A 52 1.73 -5.64 10.44
C LYS A 52 1.24 -7.08 10.26
N ALA A 53 0.63 -7.37 9.11
CA ALA A 53 0.15 -8.72 8.80
C ALA A 53 1.31 -9.73 8.79
N GLN A 54 1.25 -10.75 9.66
CA GLN A 54 2.16 -11.89 9.60
C GLN A 54 1.56 -12.97 8.70
N ARG A 55 2.04 -13.05 7.46
CA ARG A 55 1.55 -14.01 6.45
C ARG A 55 2.14 -15.40 6.64
N LYS A 56 1.79 -16.06 7.76
CA LYS A 56 2.30 -17.40 8.10
C LYS A 56 1.61 -18.52 7.30
N HIS A 57 0.31 -18.36 7.03
CA HIS A 57 -0.53 -19.43 6.47
C HIS A 57 -0.93 -19.22 5.01
N ILE A 58 -0.93 -17.98 4.50
CA ILE A 58 -1.14 -17.67 3.08
C ILE A 58 0.16 -17.07 2.53
N THR A 59 0.84 -17.82 1.68
CA THR A 59 2.14 -17.47 1.11
C THR A 59 2.03 -17.24 -0.40
N THR A 60 3.10 -16.77 -1.04
CA THR A 60 3.16 -16.68 -2.50
C THR A 60 2.88 -18.02 -3.18
N ALA A 61 3.31 -19.13 -2.58
CA ALA A 61 3.11 -20.48 -3.11
C ALA A 61 1.70 -21.05 -2.86
N GLY A 62 0.87 -20.40 -2.04
CA GLY A 62 -0.45 -20.89 -1.66
C GLY A 62 -0.61 -21.03 -0.15
N TYR A 63 -1.51 -21.94 0.25
CA TYR A 63 -1.88 -22.17 1.65
C TYR A 63 -0.94 -23.16 2.33
N ARG A 64 -0.24 -22.70 3.36
CA ARG A 64 0.69 -23.52 4.14
C ARG A 64 -0.06 -24.27 5.24
N ASN A 65 0.34 -25.52 5.49
CA ASN A 65 -0.18 -26.42 6.54
C ASN A 65 -1.62 -26.93 6.29
N LEU A 66 -2.23 -26.67 5.13
CA LEU A 66 -3.42 -27.43 4.74
C LEU A 66 -3.02 -28.84 4.32
N VAL A 67 -3.84 -29.82 4.69
CA VAL A 67 -3.64 -31.23 4.35
C VAL A 67 -4.28 -31.50 2.99
N HIS A 68 -3.48 -31.94 2.03
CA HIS A 68 -3.95 -32.29 0.69
C HIS A 68 -3.90 -33.81 0.51
N THR A 69 -5.05 -34.47 0.44
CA THR A 69 -5.14 -35.92 0.26
C THR A 69 -6.38 -36.30 -0.55
N GLN A 70 -6.14 -37.11 -1.60
CA GLN A 70 -7.17 -37.83 -2.33
C GLN A 70 -7.37 -39.26 -1.83
N SER A 71 -6.56 -39.71 -0.86
CA SER A 71 -6.69 -41.06 -0.32
C SER A 71 -7.88 -41.12 0.64
N ALA A 72 -8.68 -42.18 0.53
CA ALA A 72 -9.79 -42.50 1.44
C ALA A 72 -9.31 -42.99 2.83
N GLY A 73 -8.07 -42.71 3.20
CA GLY A 73 -7.49 -43.09 4.49
C GLY A 73 -7.79 -42.09 5.60
N ASN A 74 -7.30 -42.39 6.80
CA ASN A 74 -7.49 -41.58 8.02
C ASN A 74 -6.53 -40.38 8.10
N ALA A 75 -6.33 -39.67 6.98
CA ALA A 75 -5.46 -38.50 6.90
C ALA A 75 -6.16 -37.22 7.35
N VAL A 76 -7.48 -37.15 7.16
CA VAL A 76 -8.34 -36.01 7.53
C VAL A 76 -9.30 -36.38 8.66
N THR A 77 -9.62 -37.67 8.78
CA THR A 77 -10.40 -38.25 9.88
C THR A 77 -9.47 -38.98 10.84
N GLY A 78 -9.77 -38.97 12.14
CA GLY A 78 -9.02 -39.76 13.11
C GLY A 78 -9.04 -41.27 12.80
N LYS A 79 -8.15 -42.04 13.43
CA LYS A 79 -8.21 -43.50 13.39
C LYS A 79 -9.49 -43.99 14.07
N THR A 80 -9.95 -45.18 13.70
CA THR A 80 -11.11 -45.87 14.30
C THR A 80 -11.04 -45.83 15.83
N GLY A 81 -12.11 -45.34 16.45
CA GLY A 81 -12.27 -45.17 17.90
C GLY A 81 -13.75 -45.13 18.28
N THR A 82 -14.07 -44.87 19.54
CA THR A 82 -15.47 -44.77 20.02
C THR A 82 -16.18 -43.51 19.57
N GLN A 83 -15.41 -42.46 19.23
CA GLN A 83 -15.94 -41.20 18.74
C GLN A 83 -16.07 -41.23 17.21
N GLN A 84 -17.28 -41.02 16.71
CA GLN A 84 -17.56 -40.92 15.28
C GLN A 84 -18.03 -39.50 14.93
N CYS A 85 -17.72 -39.04 13.72
CA CYS A 85 -18.28 -37.80 13.20
C CYS A 85 -19.15 -38.08 11.97
N LYS A 86 -20.44 -38.34 12.22
CA LYS A 86 -21.43 -38.62 11.16
C LYS A 86 -21.55 -37.48 10.14
N LEU A 87 -21.23 -36.25 10.52
CA LEU A 87 -21.28 -35.06 9.64
C LEU A 87 -20.27 -35.12 8.48
N LEU A 88 -19.24 -35.96 8.56
CA LEU A 88 -18.19 -36.05 7.54
C LEU A 88 -18.44 -37.14 6.48
N ILE A 89 -19.54 -37.89 6.59
CA ILE A 89 -19.91 -38.95 5.64
C ILE A 89 -21.39 -38.80 5.29
N ALA A 90 -21.73 -38.78 4.00
CA ALA A 90 -23.11 -38.62 3.53
C ALA A 90 -23.73 -39.97 3.10
N HIS A 91 -23.47 -41.00 3.90
CA HIS A 91 -23.92 -42.39 3.70
C HIS A 91 -24.83 -42.82 4.85
N ASN A 92 -25.66 -43.85 4.65
CA ASN A 92 -26.61 -44.32 5.68
C ASN A 92 -26.04 -45.31 6.71
N THR A 93 -24.82 -45.80 6.49
CA THR A 93 -24.15 -46.71 7.44
C THR A 93 -23.46 -45.95 8.57
N ASN A 94 -22.46 -45.13 8.24
CA ASN A 94 -21.63 -44.41 9.23
C ASN A 94 -21.76 -42.87 9.13
N GLY A 95 -22.69 -42.39 8.30
CA GLY A 95 -22.88 -40.98 8.02
C GLY A 95 -24.13 -40.36 8.64
N PHE A 96 -24.42 -39.12 8.27
CA PHE A 96 -25.56 -38.36 8.80
C PHE A 96 -26.91 -38.71 8.15
N SER A 97 -26.92 -39.54 7.10
CA SER A 97 -28.16 -39.89 6.39
C SER A 97 -28.81 -41.12 7.02
N GLU A 98 -30.15 -41.17 7.08
CA GLU A 98 -30.86 -42.24 7.80
C GLU A 98 -31.45 -43.29 6.84
N ALA A 99 -32.32 -42.88 5.92
CA ALA A 99 -33.06 -43.79 5.03
C ALA A 99 -32.28 -44.23 3.76
N GLY A 100 -31.11 -43.64 3.53
CA GLY A 100 -30.29 -43.89 2.34
C GLY A 100 -29.21 -42.82 2.19
N SER A 101 -28.18 -43.10 1.41
CA SER A 101 -27.11 -42.14 1.14
C SER A 101 -27.62 -40.89 0.41
N GLN A 102 -26.92 -39.77 0.60
CA GLN A 102 -27.23 -38.58 -0.19
C GLN A 102 -27.04 -38.87 -1.70
N PRO A 103 -27.84 -38.24 -2.58
CA PRO A 103 -27.79 -38.54 -4.01
C PRO A 103 -26.46 -38.14 -4.67
N ARG A 104 -25.68 -37.26 -4.03
CA ARG A 104 -24.39 -36.79 -4.54
C ARG A 104 -23.46 -36.40 -3.40
N ALA A 105 -22.15 -36.50 -3.66
CA ALA A 105 -21.13 -35.83 -2.86
C ALA A 105 -21.32 -34.31 -2.91
N PHE A 106 -20.86 -33.61 -1.88
CA PHE A 106 -20.92 -32.15 -1.80
C PHE A 106 -19.71 -31.59 -1.07
N ALA A 107 -19.39 -30.33 -1.35
CA ALA A 107 -18.22 -29.68 -0.79
C ALA A 107 -18.59 -28.69 0.32
N LEU A 108 -17.76 -28.70 1.36
CA LEU A 108 -17.79 -27.79 2.49
C LEU A 108 -16.50 -26.97 2.49
N LEU A 109 -16.40 -26.02 3.43
CA LEU A 109 -15.25 -25.13 3.55
C LEU A 109 -14.89 -24.46 2.21
N ALA A 110 -15.90 -23.92 1.53
CA ALA A 110 -15.76 -23.25 0.24
C ALA A 110 -15.03 -24.11 -0.82
N GLY A 111 -15.34 -25.41 -0.88
CA GLY A 111 -14.79 -26.33 -1.86
C GLY A 111 -13.54 -27.08 -1.42
N TYR A 112 -13.01 -26.81 -0.23
CA TYR A 112 -11.79 -27.47 0.25
C TYR A 112 -12.02 -28.90 0.70
N LEU A 113 -13.14 -29.20 1.35
CA LEU A 113 -13.43 -30.53 1.90
C LEU A 113 -14.62 -31.13 1.17
N GLU A 114 -14.45 -32.28 0.53
CA GLU A 114 -15.53 -32.99 -0.14
C GLU A 114 -16.08 -34.11 0.74
N ILE A 115 -17.36 -34.00 1.09
CA ILE A 115 -18.12 -35.04 1.78
C ILE A 115 -18.64 -36.03 0.75
N LYS A 116 -18.23 -37.28 0.87
CA LYS A 116 -18.62 -38.36 -0.04
C LYS A 116 -20.01 -38.89 0.32
N ASN A 117 -20.77 -39.30 -0.70
CA ASN A 117 -22.02 -40.05 -0.54
C ASN A 117 -21.82 -41.58 -0.47
N THR A 118 -20.58 -42.02 -0.48
CA THR A 118 -20.16 -43.40 -0.18
C THR A 118 -19.69 -43.50 1.26
N ASP A 119 -19.60 -44.72 1.79
CA ASP A 119 -19.12 -44.99 3.14
C ASP A 119 -17.58 -44.88 3.25
N THR A 120 -17.06 -43.71 2.90
CA THR A 120 -15.63 -43.41 2.81
C THR A 120 -15.33 -42.05 3.42
N PRO A 121 -14.13 -41.85 4.02
CA PRO A 121 -13.70 -40.55 4.53
C PRO A 121 -13.73 -39.44 3.47
N PRO A 122 -13.87 -38.17 3.91
CA PRO A 122 -13.82 -37.02 3.02
C PRO A 122 -12.43 -36.85 2.40
N THR A 123 -12.39 -36.25 1.21
CA THR A 123 -11.14 -35.87 0.53
C THR A 123 -10.96 -34.36 0.57
N THR A 124 -9.73 -33.87 0.47
CA THR A 124 -9.44 -32.43 0.41
C THR A 124 -9.04 -32.00 -0.99
N ALA A 125 -9.29 -30.75 -1.34
CA ALA A 125 -8.84 -30.18 -2.61
C ALA A 125 -7.31 -30.18 -2.72
N GLU A 126 -6.80 -30.35 -3.93
CA GLU A 126 -5.37 -30.26 -4.22
C GLU A 126 -4.84 -28.85 -4.05
N ALA A 127 -3.57 -28.71 -3.63
CA ALA A 127 -2.96 -27.39 -3.39
C ALA A 127 -3.08 -26.45 -4.60
N ALA A 128 -2.87 -26.98 -5.82
CA ALA A 128 -2.98 -26.22 -7.06
C ALA A 128 -4.40 -25.71 -7.34
N GLN A 129 -5.43 -26.41 -6.87
CA GLN A 129 -6.82 -25.98 -7.03
C GLN A 129 -7.14 -24.76 -6.18
N LEU A 130 -6.52 -24.62 -5.01
CA LEU A 130 -6.78 -23.51 -4.09
C LEU A 130 -6.24 -22.17 -4.56
N ILE A 131 -5.37 -22.15 -5.57
CA ILE A 131 -4.80 -20.92 -6.15
C ILE A 131 -5.23 -20.69 -7.61
N ASN A 132 -6.03 -21.59 -8.17
CA ASN A 132 -6.51 -21.49 -9.54
C ASN A 132 -7.85 -20.75 -9.62
N LEU A 133 -7.84 -19.50 -10.08
CA LEU A 133 -9.04 -18.67 -10.24
C LEU A 133 -10.07 -19.23 -11.23
N ALA A 134 -9.64 -20.09 -12.17
CA ALA A 134 -10.55 -20.76 -13.10
C ALA A 134 -11.30 -21.94 -12.46
N ASN A 135 -10.80 -22.48 -11.35
CA ASN A 135 -11.48 -23.55 -10.64
C ASN A 135 -12.69 -22.99 -9.87
N LYS A 136 -13.89 -23.33 -10.35
CA LYS A 136 -15.15 -22.88 -9.74
C LYS A 136 -15.39 -23.47 -8.35
N ALA A 137 -14.93 -24.70 -8.09
CA ALA A 137 -15.19 -25.40 -6.84
C ALA A 137 -14.49 -24.72 -5.65
N THR A 138 -13.23 -24.33 -5.84
CA THR A 138 -12.36 -23.72 -4.81
C THR A 138 -12.18 -22.22 -4.99
N LYS A 139 -13.04 -21.57 -5.80
CA LYS A 139 -12.90 -20.16 -6.20
C LYS A 139 -12.70 -19.19 -5.01
N PRO A 140 -13.41 -19.33 -3.87
CA PRO A 140 -13.18 -18.42 -2.73
C PRO A 140 -11.76 -18.47 -2.17
N TRP A 141 -11.12 -19.66 -2.18
CA TRP A 141 -9.71 -19.79 -1.82
C TRP A 141 -8.82 -19.07 -2.83
N ALA A 142 -9.01 -19.32 -4.13
CA ALA A 142 -8.19 -18.69 -5.15
C ALA A 142 -8.30 -17.15 -5.12
N MET A 143 -9.51 -16.62 -4.87
CA MET A 143 -9.74 -15.18 -4.69
C MET A 143 -9.01 -14.62 -3.47
N ALA A 144 -9.03 -15.32 -2.33
CA ALA A 144 -8.34 -14.86 -1.12
C ALA A 144 -6.81 -14.87 -1.28
N HIS A 145 -6.26 -15.88 -1.96
CA HIS A 145 -4.84 -15.93 -2.31
C HIS A 145 -4.44 -14.78 -3.25
N ASP A 146 -5.18 -14.60 -4.34
CA ASP A 146 -4.94 -13.53 -5.32
C ASP A 146 -5.04 -12.13 -4.70
N ALA A 147 -6.08 -11.88 -3.89
CA ALA A 147 -6.23 -10.62 -3.17
C ALA A 147 -5.06 -10.37 -2.22
N THR A 148 -4.61 -11.40 -1.50
CA THR A 148 -3.45 -11.31 -0.60
C THR A 148 -2.18 -10.95 -1.37
N ALA A 149 -1.95 -11.55 -2.54
CA ALA A 149 -0.80 -11.27 -3.40
C ALA A 149 -0.79 -9.81 -3.91
N LYS A 150 -1.97 -9.21 -4.11
CA LYS A 150 -2.14 -7.85 -4.66
C LYS A 150 -2.09 -6.72 -3.64
N ILE A 151 -2.11 -7.02 -2.34
CA ILE A 151 -1.97 -5.98 -1.30
C ILE A 151 -0.65 -5.23 -1.50
N LEU A 152 -0.76 -3.92 -1.67
CA LEU A 152 0.37 -3.00 -1.74
C LEU A 152 1.22 -3.11 -0.49
N LYS A 153 2.53 -3.24 -0.69
CA LYS A 153 3.51 -3.17 0.39
C LYS A 153 3.94 -1.72 0.55
N ALA A 154 4.32 -1.32 1.77
CA ALA A 154 4.91 -0.01 2.02
C ALA A 154 6.17 0.25 1.18
N SER A 155 6.83 -0.80 0.68
CA SER A 155 7.98 -0.76 -0.21
C SER A 155 7.63 -0.75 -1.70
N ASP A 156 6.35 -0.65 -2.07
CA ASP A 156 5.91 -0.65 -3.47
C ASP A 156 6.30 0.68 -4.13
N SER A 157 6.93 0.61 -5.30
CA SER A 157 7.49 1.77 -6.02
C SER A 157 6.44 2.83 -6.40
N ARG A 158 5.15 2.49 -6.38
CA ARG A 158 4.05 3.45 -6.60
C ARG A 158 3.83 4.40 -5.43
N ILE A 159 4.31 4.04 -4.24
CA ILE A 159 4.10 4.82 -3.01
C ILE A 159 5.42 5.14 -2.27
N THR A 160 6.55 4.81 -2.87
CA THR A 160 7.88 5.18 -2.37
C THR A 160 8.58 6.13 -3.33
N ASN A 161 9.47 6.97 -2.80
CA ASN A 161 10.34 7.81 -3.62
C ASN A 161 11.26 6.96 -4.51
N GLN A 162 11.58 7.49 -5.70
CA GLN A 162 12.62 6.93 -6.55
C GLN A 162 14.00 7.15 -5.92
N THR A 163 14.88 6.16 -6.01
CA THR A 163 16.24 6.20 -5.48
C THR A 163 17.26 6.33 -6.63
N GLY A 164 18.55 6.46 -6.29
CA GLY A 164 19.63 6.66 -7.26
C GLY A 164 19.96 8.14 -7.49
N LYS A 165 20.80 8.40 -8.49
CA LYS A 165 21.25 9.76 -8.84
C LYS A 165 20.13 10.58 -9.50
N PRO A 166 20.21 11.93 -9.54
CA PRO A 166 19.14 12.77 -10.07
C PRO A 166 18.61 12.34 -11.44
N SER A 167 19.49 11.98 -12.38
CA SER A 167 19.09 11.59 -13.73
C SER A 167 18.47 10.18 -13.85
N GLU A 168 18.62 9.32 -12.84
CA GLU A 168 17.99 7.98 -12.79
C GLU A 168 16.56 8.02 -12.22
N ARG A 169 16.22 9.11 -11.51
CA ARG A 169 14.86 9.33 -10.99
C ARG A 169 13.96 9.79 -12.14
N ASN A 170 13.29 8.85 -12.82
CA ASN A 170 12.46 9.15 -14.00
C ASN A 170 11.46 10.31 -13.81
N ALA A 171 10.85 10.45 -12.64
CA ALA A 171 9.92 11.56 -12.37
C ALA A 171 10.64 12.92 -12.39
N LEU A 172 11.82 12.99 -11.77
CA LEU A 172 12.67 14.18 -11.75
C LEU A 172 13.23 14.49 -13.14
N PHE A 173 13.68 13.47 -13.87
CA PHE A 173 14.15 13.60 -15.24
C PHE A 173 13.05 14.14 -16.18
N ASN A 174 11.83 13.60 -16.08
CA ASN A 174 10.69 14.08 -16.86
C ASN A 174 10.29 15.52 -16.49
N ALA A 175 10.38 15.90 -15.21
CA ALA A 175 10.14 17.27 -14.75
C ALA A 175 11.18 18.25 -15.33
N ALA A 176 12.45 17.86 -15.41
CA ALA A 176 13.48 18.65 -16.07
C ALA A 176 13.19 18.84 -17.57
N GLN A 177 12.83 17.76 -18.29
CA GLN A 177 12.44 17.85 -19.69
C GLN A 177 11.22 18.75 -19.92
N ALA A 178 10.20 18.64 -19.07
CA ALA A 178 9.01 19.49 -19.15
C ALA A 178 9.36 20.97 -18.92
N THR A 179 10.29 21.27 -18.01
CA THR A 179 10.76 22.62 -17.72
C THR A 179 11.56 23.19 -18.90
N ILE A 180 12.48 22.42 -19.47
CA ILE A 180 13.25 22.79 -20.67
C ILE A 180 12.32 23.12 -21.83
N LYS A 181 11.28 22.30 -22.05
CA LYS A 181 10.26 22.54 -23.08
C LYS A 181 9.48 23.83 -22.83
N LYS A 182 9.08 24.12 -21.58
CA LYS A 182 8.40 25.38 -21.23
C LYS A 182 9.25 26.62 -21.52
N LEU A 183 10.57 26.48 -21.47
CA LEU A 183 11.53 27.54 -21.81
C LEU A 183 11.78 27.66 -23.33
N GLY A 184 11.08 26.89 -24.17
CA GLY A 184 11.19 26.95 -25.63
C GLY A 184 12.37 26.16 -26.20
N ASN A 185 13.04 25.32 -25.40
CA ASN A 185 14.16 24.50 -25.83
C ASN A 185 13.73 23.06 -26.15
N THR A 186 14.50 22.37 -26.99
CA THR A 186 14.31 20.94 -27.26
C THR A 186 14.71 20.12 -26.03
N PRO A 187 13.84 19.26 -25.48
CA PRO A 187 14.11 18.50 -24.26
C PRO A 187 14.96 17.24 -24.55
N GLU A 188 16.18 17.44 -25.04
CA GLU A 188 17.12 16.35 -25.27
C GLU A 188 17.62 15.75 -23.96
N GLN A 189 17.93 14.44 -23.97
CA GLN A 189 18.39 13.73 -22.78
C GLN A 189 19.66 14.34 -22.18
N SER A 190 20.62 14.69 -23.03
CA SER A 190 21.88 15.32 -22.60
C SER A 190 21.66 16.66 -21.91
N ILE A 191 20.67 17.45 -22.37
CA ILE A 191 20.30 18.74 -21.79
C ILE A 191 19.62 18.53 -20.44
N ALA A 192 18.66 17.60 -20.35
CA ALA A 192 18.00 17.28 -19.09
C ALA A 192 18.99 16.83 -18.00
N THR A 193 19.93 15.94 -18.34
CA THR A 193 20.99 15.53 -17.41
C THR A 193 21.88 16.71 -17.00
N LYS A 194 22.27 17.58 -17.94
CA LYS A 194 23.06 18.79 -17.61
C LYS A 194 22.28 19.76 -16.73
N THR A 195 20.98 19.95 -16.96
CA THR A 195 20.10 20.77 -16.12
C THR A 195 20.03 20.21 -14.70
N LEU A 196 19.82 18.90 -14.54
CA LEU A 196 19.82 18.28 -13.21
C LEU A 196 21.17 18.42 -12.52
N LYS A 197 22.29 18.19 -13.23
CA LYS A 197 23.64 18.48 -12.69
C LYS A 197 23.80 19.93 -12.25
N GLY A 198 23.26 20.88 -13.00
CA GLY A 198 23.32 22.30 -12.65
C GLY A 198 22.49 22.65 -11.41
N ILE A 199 21.37 21.96 -11.18
CA ILE A 199 20.49 22.19 -10.03
C ILE A 199 21.07 21.54 -8.76
N PHE A 200 21.46 20.27 -8.85
CA PHE A 200 21.93 19.48 -7.70
C PHE A 200 23.46 19.58 -7.50
N GLY A 201 24.17 20.32 -8.35
CA GLY A 201 25.64 20.45 -8.34
C GLY A 201 26.38 19.29 -9.02
N ALA A 202 25.89 18.05 -8.89
CA ALA A 202 26.40 16.88 -9.62
C ALA A 202 25.28 15.84 -9.86
N ASP A 203 25.55 14.83 -10.70
CA ASP A 203 24.64 13.70 -10.95
C ASP A 203 25.08 12.49 -10.12
N GLU A 204 25.09 12.68 -8.80
CA GLU A 204 25.54 11.71 -7.81
C GLU A 204 24.39 11.49 -6.81
N LYS A 205 24.29 10.30 -6.23
CA LYS A 205 23.18 9.96 -5.32
C LYS A 205 23.18 10.91 -4.12
N GLU A 206 24.36 11.16 -3.57
CA GLU A 206 24.63 11.97 -2.39
C GLU A 206 24.12 13.40 -2.56
N LYS A 207 24.09 13.92 -3.80
CA LYS A 207 23.60 15.27 -4.07
C LYS A 207 22.11 15.45 -3.90
N ASN A 208 21.30 14.41 -4.09
CA ASN A 208 19.90 14.49 -3.68
C ASN A 208 19.79 14.62 -2.17
N ASP A 209 20.56 13.82 -1.43
CA ASP A 209 20.52 13.80 0.04
C ASP A 209 21.02 15.14 0.61
N ASP A 210 22.08 15.73 0.04
CA ASP A 210 22.60 17.06 0.37
C ASP A 210 21.54 18.15 0.15
N THR A 211 20.89 18.19 -1.03
CA THR A 211 19.86 19.18 -1.36
C THR A 211 18.61 19.01 -0.48
N GLU A 212 18.19 17.78 -0.21
CA GLU A 212 17.08 17.51 0.71
C GLU A 212 17.42 17.95 2.14
N ALA A 213 18.66 17.74 2.60
CA ALA A 213 19.11 18.21 3.92
C ALA A 213 19.14 19.74 4.02
N GLU A 214 19.64 20.42 2.99
CA GLU A 214 19.63 21.89 2.91
C GLU A 214 18.20 22.44 2.99
N LEU A 215 17.28 21.93 2.16
CA LEU A 215 15.86 22.31 2.19
C LEU A 215 15.23 22.05 3.56
N ASN A 216 15.51 20.91 4.19
CA ASN A 216 14.95 20.56 5.49
C ASN A 216 15.48 21.43 6.64
N SER A 217 16.66 22.03 6.47
CA SER A 217 17.28 22.93 7.45
C SER A 217 16.82 24.39 7.35
N GLU A 218 16.14 24.77 6.26
CA GLU A 218 15.63 26.12 6.06
C GLU A 218 14.68 26.50 7.20
N ILE A 219 14.94 27.64 7.86
CA ILE A 219 14.16 28.08 9.01
C ILE A 219 12.94 28.87 8.55
N ILE A 220 11.76 28.39 8.90
CA ILE A 220 10.49 29.11 8.71
C ILE A 220 10.23 29.96 9.96
N PRO A 221 10.12 31.30 9.83
CA PRO A 221 9.91 32.18 10.97
C PRO A 221 8.55 31.97 11.64
N GLN A 222 8.48 32.24 12.95
CA GLN A 222 7.27 32.07 13.76
C GLN A 222 6.04 32.83 13.23
N VAL A 223 6.22 33.91 12.47
CA VAL A 223 5.08 34.72 11.97
C VAL A 223 4.39 34.11 10.75
N VAL A 224 4.90 33.02 10.21
CA VAL A 224 4.38 32.36 9.01
C VAL A 224 3.42 31.22 9.41
N ALA A 225 2.27 31.16 8.76
CA ALA A 225 1.32 30.03 8.84
C ALA A 225 0.95 29.58 10.27
N ALA A 226 0.82 30.53 11.20
CA ALA A 226 0.49 30.28 12.61
C ALA A 226 1.51 29.40 13.38
N LEU A 227 2.77 29.38 12.94
CA LEU A 227 3.85 28.85 13.74
C LEU A 227 3.96 29.65 15.06
N THR A 228 4.40 28.99 16.13
CA THR A 228 4.57 29.64 17.45
C THR A 228 6.02 29.94 17.78
N LYS A 229 6.94 29.46 16.93
CA LYS A 229 8.39 29.67 17.02
C LYS A 229 9.03 29.41 15.66
N ASP A 230 10.24 29.91 15.49
CA ASP A 230 11.07 29.60 14.32
C ASP A 230 11.29 28.08 14.25
N THR A 231 11.00 27.49 13.08
CA THR A 231 10.91 26.05 12.91
C THR A 231 11.58 25.62 11.59
N PRO A 232 12.52 24.67 11.60
CA PRO A 232 13.07 24.10 10.37
C PRO A 232 11.98 23.47 9.50
N LEU A 233 12.03 23.66 8.19
CA LEU A 233 11.04 23.14 7.25
C LEU A 233 10.89 21.61 7.37
N GLY A 234 12.02 20.91 7.54
CA GLY A 234 12.05 19.45 7.67
C GLY A 234 11.44 18.90 8.95
N SER A 235 11.16 19.74 9.96
CA SER A 235 10.45 19.32 11.17
C SER A 235 8.94 19.63 11.13
N ILE A 236 8.41 20.11 10.01
CA ILE A 236 6.98 20.39 9.82
C ILE A 236 6.35 19.25 9.01
N ASP A 237 5.58 18.38 9.68
CA ASP A 237 4.90 17.24 9.06
C ASP A 237 3.42 17.51 8.73
N ASN A 238 2.86 18.61 9.25
CA ASN A 238 1.46 18.97 9.05
C ASN A 238 1.25 19.63 7.68
N LEU A 239 0.53 18.93 6.80
CA LEU A 239 0.24 19.40 5.44
C LEU A 239 -0.49 20.75 5.38
N GLN A 240 -1.36 21.05 6.34
CA GLN A 240 -2.07 22.34 6.37
C GLN A 240 -1.12 23.49 6.71
N ILE A 241 -0.17 23.25 7.63
CA ILE A 241 0.87 24.24 7.95
C ILE A 241 1.76 24.45 6.72
N LEU A 242 2.22 23.38 6.06
CA LEU A 242 3.01 23.46 4.82
C LEU A 242 2.29 24.24 3.72
N TYR A 243 0.99 24.03 3.53
CA TYR A 243 0.20 24.78 2.55
C TYR A 243 0.08 26.27 2.91
N GLY A 244 -0.09 26.58 4.19
CA GLY A 244 -0.08 27.96 4.69
C GLY A 244 1.26 28.66 4.44
N ILE A 245 2.37 27.95 4.65
CA ILE A 245 3.73 28.44 4.37
C ILE A 245 3.89 28.74 2.88
N LEU A 246 3.53 27.79 2.01
CA LEU A 246 3.61 27.96 0.56
C LEU A 246 2.81 29.21 0.11
N THR A 247 1.55 29.32 0.55
CA THR A 247 0.67 30.45 0.21
C THR A 247 1.27 31.79 0.65
N TYR A 248 1.84 31.84 1.86
CA TYR A 248 2.50 33.05 2.37
C TYR A 248 3.68 33.47 1.48
N TYR A 249 4.57 32.55 1.14
CA TYR A 249 5.75 32.87 0.32
C TYR A 249 5.41 33.15 -1.15
N GLU A 250 4.37 32.53 -1.71
CA GLU A 250 3.86 32.88 -3.04
C GLU A 250 3.33 34.33 -3.08
N TRP A 251 2.58 34.74 -2.05
CA TRP A 251 2.10 36.12 -1.92
C TRP A 251 3.26 37.12 -1.77
N GLN A 252 4.22 36.83 -0.90
CA GLN A 252 5.43 37.65 -0.73
C GLN A 252 6.20 37.79 -2.05
N ALA A 253 6.41 36.71 -2.78
CA ALA A 253 7.08 36.74 -4.07
C ALA A 253 6.33 37.61 -5.09
N ALA A 254 5.00 37.50 -5.16
CA ALA A 254 4.18 38.34 -6.02
C ALA A 254 4.29 39.83 -5.66
N GLU A 255 4.28 40.16 -4.37
CA GLU A 255 4.42 41.54 -3.88
C GLU A 255 5.79 42.12 -4.24
N VAL A 256 6.87 41.35 -4.03
CA VAL A 256 8.23 41.75 -4.39
C VAL A 256 8.35 41.98 -5.90
N ILE A 257 7.82 41.09 -6.73
CA ILE A 257 7.80 41.25 -8.19
C ILE A 257 7.04 42.51 -8.60
N ALA A 258 5.89 42.79 -7.98
CA ALA A 258 5.11 44.00 -8.25
C ALA A 258 5.90 45.28 -7.92
N LYS A 259 6.54 45.32 -6.74
CA LYS A 259 7.40 46.43 -6.32
C LYS A 259 8.57 46.64 -7.27
N LEU A 260 9.25 45.56 -7.71
CA LEU A 260 10.35 45.63 -8.66
C LEU A 260 9.90 46.20 -10.03
N LYS A 261 8.75 45.74 -10.55
CA LYS A 261 8.17 46.27 -11.80
C LYS A 261 7.83 47.76 -11.70
N GLN A 262 7.28 48.18 -10.56
CA GLN A 262 6.97 49.58 -10.30
C GLN A 262 8.25 50.43 -10.23
N GLY A 263 9.26 49.97 -9.49
CA GLY A 263 10.56 50.63 -9.38
C GLY A 263 11.26 50.79 -10.72
N ALA A 264 11.29 49.73 -11.54
CA ALA A 264 11.84 49.78 -12.90
C ALA A 264 11.13 50.82 -13.78
N SER A 265 9.81 50.92 -13.66
CA SER A 265 8.99 51.89 -14.39
C SER A 265 9.27 53.34 -13.97
N ILE A 266 9.43 53.58 -12.66
CA ILE A 266 9.78 54.91 -12.12
C ILE A 266 11.20 55.31 -12.55
N SER A 267 12.17 54.40 -12.49
CA SER A 267 13.54 54.65 -12.92
C SER A 267 13.64 54.95 -14.41
N ARG A 268 12.91 54.24 -15.28
CA ARG A 268 12.81 54.58 -16.71
C ARG A 268 12.27 55.99 -16.93
N LYS A 269 11.21 56.38 -16.21
CA LYS A 269 10.63 57.73 -16.30
C LYS A 269 11.65 58.80 -15.88
N LYS A 270 12.32 58.63 -14.74
CA LYS A 270 13.36 59.57 -14.27
C LYS A 270 14.53 59.69 -15.24
N HIS A 271 14.96 58.58 -15.86
CA HIS A 271 16.04 58.61 -16.86
C HIS A 271 15.60 59.31 -18.15
N GLY A 272 14.36 59.11 -18.60
CA GLY A 272 13.76 59.86 -19.71
C GLY A 272 13.67 61.37 -19.44
N THR A 273 13.29 61.76 -18.23
CA THR A 273 13.21 63.17 -17.82
C THR A 273 14.59 63.82 -17.71
N LYS A 274 15.59 63.12 -17.15
CA LYS A 274 16.99 63.60 -17.12
C LYS A 274 17.59 63.76 -18.53
N LYS A 275 17.33 62.83 -19.45
CA LYS A 275 17.78 62.93 -20.86
C LYS A 275 17.15 64.14 -21.57
N ARG A 276 15.85 64.41 -21.32
CA ARG A 276 15.17 65.59 -21.85
C ARG A 276 15.71 66.91 -21.27
N LEU A 277 15.98 66.98 -19.97
CA LEU A 277 16.56 68.16 -19.33
C LEU A 277 18.01 68.43 -19.79
N HIS A 278 18.81 67.38 -20.00
CA HIS A 278 20.17 67.52 -20.49
C HIS A 278 20.23 67.98 -21.96
N ASN A 279 19.27 67.56 -22.79
CA ASN A 279 19.15 68.05 -24.17
C ASN A 279 18.63 69.49 -24.24
N ALA A 280 17.67 69.88 -23.38
CA ALA A 280 17.16 71.26 -23.31
C ALA A 280 18.23 72.28 -22.86
N GLY A 281 19.13 71.88 -21.95
CA GLY A 281 20.26 72.71 -21.50
C GLY A 281 21.33 72.94 -22.57
N LYS A 282 21.53 72.00 -23.51
CA LYS A 282 22.46 72.18 -24.64
C LYS A 282 21.92 73.12 -25.72
N THR A 283 20.60 73.10 -25.95
CA THR A 283 19.95 74.02 -26.90
C THR A 283 19.86 75.46 -26.40
N GLY A 284 19.80 75.68 -25.08
CA GLY A 284 19.74 77.03 -24.49
C GLY A 284 21.09 77.78 -24.43
N LEU A 285 22.21 77.06 -24.52
CA LEU A 285 23.56 77.66 -24.54
C LEU A 285 24.03 78.03 -25.96
N GLN A 286 23.42 77.47 -27.02
CA GLN A 286 23.72 77.84 -28.40
C GLN A 286 22.99 79.11 -28.89
N THR A 287 22.00 79.63 -28.14
CA THR A 287 21.24 80.84 -28.54
C THR A 287 21.75 82.15 -27.90
N ARG A 288 22.84 82.14 -27.13
CA ARG A 288 23.41 83.35 -26.49
C ARG A 288 24.79 83.80 -27.01
N TYR A 289 25.29 83.20 -28.09
CA TYR A 289 26.56 83.60 -28.75
C TYR A 289 26.36 83.76 -30.26
N GLY A 290 25.33 84.48 -30.68
CA GLY A 290 25.07 84.81 -32.07
C GLY A 290 24.17 86.03 -32.19
N MET A 291 24.81 87.15 -32.57
CA MET A 291 24.31 88.53 -32.75
C MET A 291 24.26 89.39 -31.49
#